data_AF-A0A4R8MIY3-F1
#
_entry.id   AF-A0A4R8MIY3-F1
#
_cell.length_a   1.000
_cell.length_b   1.000
_cell.length_c   1.000
_cell.angle_alpha   90.00
_cell.angle_beta   90.00
_cell.angle_gamma   90.00
#
_symmetry.space_group_name_H-M   'P 1'
#
loop_
_entity.id
_entity.type
_entity.pdbx_description
1 polymer ?
#
loop_
_entity_poly.entity_id
_entity_poly.type
_entity_poly.pdbx_seq_one_letter_code
_entity_poly.pdbx_strand_id
1 'polypeptide(L)'
;MKTIHLLGHNFKWNLDSYFQNKIGEGFVFCAYSFGSNFLEREKLSGYKLKEVSGLSMLDLQYFGKKESSELVGGKLKTYKFHPSNEIDGGAATNEYMLTAIKEGIKFQVEMGFRDIIIPNYYENESIDSFIGLVKAINLWLLKNKDTNHRYFMTIPFTNNTIIDETKVDSVLFALTDGSIVFDGYYIVCESKPESKQKVSTDMRYLKNLLGVFSTLKKQKFFTIYAYANWDALVFLSLTDIDLISIATYENLRNFKINRFVQEEDGGPSKGWYFSEKLLNFVKAQFIDLVREKGCLPMIKNEKNIFSDVLLDLNFLWNNHKPEVHKNYLLAINNLLYELQSIPDLKRRKEFFTGKVDDSIKAYENLEKQKVFLLEESSNYHLAIWKSFLLSR
;
A
#
# COMPACT_ATOMS: atom_id res chain seq x y z
N MET A 1 -14.92 -0.57 3.87
CA MET A 1 -13.66 -0.60 3.11
C MET A 1 -13.93 -0.27 1.65
N LYS A 2 -13.06 0.56 1.05
CA LYS A 2 -12.96 0.80 -0.39
C LYS A 2 -11.50 0.65 -0.83
N THR A 3 -11.25 0.35 -2.10
CA THR A 3 -9.90 0.23 -2.66
C THR A 3 -9.50 1.51 -3.40
N ILE A 4 -8.25 1.95 -3.25
CA ILE A 4 -7.72 3.13 -3.95
C ILE A 4 -6.45 2.77 -4.71
N HIS A 5 -6.26 3.34 -5.90
CA HIS A 5 -5.09 3.05 -6.71
C HIS A 5 -3.92 3.96 -6.33
N LEU A 6 -2.81 3.36 -5.91
CA LEU A 6 -1.55 4.10 -5.77
C LEU A 6 -0.93 4.29 -7.16
N LEU A 7 -0.74 5.55 -7.57
CA LEU A 7 -0.24 5.93 -8.88
C LEU A 7 1.26 6.16 -8.82
N GLY A 8 2.00 5.54 -9.74
CA GLY A 8 3.42 5.81 -9.96
C GLY A 8 3.79 5.72 -11.43
N HIS A 9 4.92 5.09 -11.74
CA HIS A 9 5.29 4.79 -13.12
C HIS A 9 4.18 3.99 -13.83
N ASN A 10 3.95 4.21 -15.13
CA ASN A 10 2.87 3.61 -15.91
C ASN A 10 1.46 3.73 -15.27
N PHE A 11 1.18 4.83 -14.57
CA PHE A 11 -0.12 5.11 -13.95
C PHE A 11 -1.33 4.97 -14.88
N LYS A 12 -1.14 5.04 -16.21
CA LYS A 12 -2.21 4.78 -17.20
C LYS A 12 -2.89 3.43 -16.94
N TRP A 13 -2.16 2.40 -16.51
CA TRP A 13 -2.75 1.09 -16.23
C TRP A 13 -3.73 1.12 -15.05
N ASN A 14 -3.43 1.90 -14.01
CA ASN A 14 -4.36 2.14 -12.90
C ASN A 14 -5.59 2.93 -13.38
N LEU A 15 -5.39 3.97 -14.19
CA LEU A 15 -6.50 4.77 -14.73
C LEU A 15 -7.41 3.91 -15.61
N ASP A 16 -6.85 3.11 -16.52
CA ASP A 16 -7.63 2.21 -17.35
C ASP A 16 -8.36 1.16 -16.50
N SER A 17 -7.72 0.63 -15.45
CA SER A 17 -8.37 -0.30 -14.51
C SER A 17 -9.59 0.33 -13.84
N TYR A 18 -9.51 1.60 -13.45
CA TYR A 18 -10.63 2.32 -12.87
C TYR A 18 -11.70 2.66 -13.90
N PHE A 19 -11.36 3.40 -14.96
CA PHE A 19 -12.35 3.94 -15.89
C PHE A 19 -12.94 2.89 -16.84
N GLN A 20 -12.16 1.88 -17.23
CA GLN A 20 -12.61 0.87 -18.20
C GLN A 20 -13.06 -0.42 -17.52
N ASN A 21 -12.48 -0.77 -16.37
CA ASN A 21 -12.73 -2.04 -15.70
C ASN A 21 -13.42 -1.90 -14.33
N LYS A 22 -13.71 -0.67 -13.87
CA LYS A 22 -14.40 -0.37 -12.60
C LYS A 22 -13.71 -0.99 -11.39
N ILE A 23 -12.38 -0.98 -11.39
CA ILE A 23 -11.54 -1.44 -10.28
C ILE A 23 -11.16 -0.21 -9.44
N GLY A 24 -11.38 -0.26 -8.13
CA GLY A 24 -11.06 0.86 -7.24
C GLY A 24 -12.09 1.99 -7.20
N GLU A 25 -11.87 2.92 -6.27
CA GLU A 25 -12.79 4.02 -5.90
C GLU A 25 -12.11 5.41 -5.97
N GLY A 26 -10.85 5.46 -6.39
CA GLY A 26 -10.08 6.69 -6.45
C GLY A 26 -8.58 6.42 -6.51
N PHE A 27 -7.80 7.47 -6.31
CA PHE A 27 -6.35 7.41 -6.53
C PHE A 27 -5.56 8.11 -5.42
N VAL A 28 -4.28 7.74 -5.32
CA VAL A 28 -3.27 8.50 -4.58
C VAL A 28 -2.13 8.76 -5.54
N PHE A 29 -1.84 10.03 -5.79
CA PHE A 29 -0.64 10.42 -6.52
C PHE A 29 0.57 10.33 -5.61
N CYS A 30 1.64 9.69 -6.08
CA CYS A 30 2.93 9.68 -5.39
C CYS A 30 3.82 10.80 -5.93
N ALA A 31 4.14 11.81 -5.13
CA ALA A 31 4.97 12.96 -5.52
C ALA A 31 6.35 12.58 -6.10
N TYR A 32 6.88 11.41 -5.74
CA TYR A 32 8.11 10.88 -6.33
C TYR A 32 7.99 10.69 -7.85
N SER A 33 6.81 10.27 -8.33
CA SER A 33 6.55 10.01 -9.76
C SER A 33 5.95 11.22 -10.49
N PHE A 34 5.25 12.09 -9.76
CA PHE A 34 4.53 13.24 -10.28
C PHE A 34 5.09 14.52 -9.71
N GLY A 35 5.67 15.38 -10.55
CA GLY A 35 6.17 16.68 -10.11
C GLY A 35 5.05 17.71 -10.02
N SER A 36 5.31 18.84 -9.37
CA SER A 36 4.35 19.94 -9.18
C SER A 36 3.68 20.38 -10.49
N ASN A 37 4.47 20.66 -11.53
CA ASN A 37 3.97 21.08 -12.85
C ASN A 37 3.11 20.03 -13.56
N PHE A 38 3.13 18.78 -13.11
CA PHE A 38 2.30 17.73 -13.70
C PHE A 38 0.81 17.96 -13.42
N LEU A 39 0.50 18.59 -12.29
CA LEU A 39 -0.86 18.88 -11.85
C LEU A 39 -1.47 20.11 -12.56
N GLU A 40 -0.68 20.81 -13.39
CA GLU A 40 -1.14 21.94 -14.20
C GLU A 40 -1.68 21.49 -15.56
N ARG A 41 -1.54 20.20 -15.91
CA ARG A 41 -1.96 19.66 -17.20
C ARG A 41 -3.48 19.51 -17.28
N GLU A 42 -4.07 19.77 -18.44
CA GLU A 42 -5.51 19.51 -18.63
C GLU A 42 -5.86 18.02 -18.65
N LYS A 43 -4.94 17.19 -19.17
CA LYS A 43 -5.16 15.76 -19.39
C LYS A 43 -4.05 14.89 -18.85
N LEU A 44 -4.45 13.70 -18.42
CA LEU A 44 -3.63 12.66 -17.86
C LEU A 44 -3.84 11.35 -18.64
N SER A 45 -2.93 11.02 -19.56
CA SER A 45 -3.00 9.79 -20.37
C SER A 45 -4.32 9.56 -21.12
N GLY A 46 -5.00 10.65 -21.50
CA GLY A 46 -6.28 10.66 -22.20
C GLY A 46 -7.48 11.03 -21.32
N TYR A 47 -7.35 10.98 -20.00
CA TYR A 47 -8.39 11.33 -19.04
C TYR A 47 -8.28 12.80 -18.62
N LYS A 48 -9.37 13.48 -18.26
CA LYS A 48 -9.31 14.87 -17.79
C LYS A 48 -8.72 14.91 -16.38
N LEU A 49 -7.73 15.76 -16.14
CA LEU A 49 -7.06 15.82 -14.83
C LEU A 49 -8.05 16.17 -13.73
N LYS A 50 -8.96 17.13 -13.94
CA LYS A 50 -9.95 17.56 -12.94
C LYS A 50 -10.89 16.43 -12.48
N GLU A 51 -11.22 15.52 -13.39
CA GLU A 51 -12.03 14.33 -13.04
C GLU A 51 -11.22 13.34 -12.20
N VAL A 52 -9.94 13.16 -12.51
CA VAL A 52 -9.04 12.30 -11.72
C VAL A 52 -8.75 12.93 -10.36
N SER A 53 -8.37 14.21 -10.29
CA SER A 53 -7.97 14.89 -9.05
C SER A 53 -9.11 14.98 -8.04
N GLY A 54 -10.35 15.20 -8.49
CA GLY A 54 -11.54 15.19 -7.64
C GLY A 54 -11.86 13.82 -7.02
N LEU A 55 -11.18 12.76 -7.44
CA LEU A 55 -11.25 11.41 -6.87
C LEU A 55 -9.97 11.01 -6.12
N SER A 56 -9.02 11.93 -6.00
CA SER A 56 -7.65 11.62 -5.60
C SER A 56 -7.20 12.32 -4.32
N MET A 57 -6.15 11.76 -3.73
CA MET A 57 -5.29 12.38 -2.73
C MET A 57 -3.87 12.49 -3.29
N LEU A 58 -3.00 13.28 -2.65
CA LEU A 58 -1.58 13.39 -2.98
C LEU A 58 -0.73 12.97 -1.79
N ASP A 59 -0.01 11.87 -1.93
CA ASP A 59 1.05 11.51 -1.01
C ASP A 59 2.32 12.28 -1.43
N LEU A 60 2.67 13.29 -0.63
CA LEU A 60 3.87 14.10 -0.82
C LEU A 60 5.16 13.36 -0.47
N GLN A 61 5.08 12.20 0.19
CA GLN A 61 6.20 11.29 0.46
C GLN A 61 7.37 11.95 1.20
N TYR A 62 7.10 12.64 2.31
CA TYR A 62 8.13 13.23 3.20
C TYR A 62 8.92 12.18 3.99
N PHE A 63 8.90 10.93 3.53
CA PHE A 63 9.50 9.81 4.20
C PHE A 63 11.03 9.85 4.22
N GLY A 64 11.75 10.77 3.58
CA GLY A 64 13.22 10.79 3.60
C GLY A 64 13.79 11.91 4.48
N LYS A 65 14.77 11.61 5.34
CA LYS A 65 15.67 12.60 5.95
C LYS A 65 16.98 12.59 5.18
N LYS A 66 17.50 13.77 4.86
CA LYS A 66 18.63 14.03 3.94
C LYS A 66 20.02 13.59 4.48
N GLU A 67 20.10 12.68 5.45
CA GLU A 67 21.38 12.28 6.05
C GLU A 67 22.37 11.66 5.04
N SER A 68 21.95 11.40 3.80
CA SER A 68 22.80 10.86 2.74
C SER A 68 23.16 11.83 1.61
N SER A 69 22.88 13.14 1.68
CA SER A 69 23.22 14.14 0.63
C SER A 69 22.78 13.84 -0.81
N GLU A 70 22.10 12.72 -1.08
CA GLU A 70 21.58 12.37 -2.39
C GLU A 70 20.23 11.67 -2.24
N LEU A 71 19.14 12.44 -2.21
CA LEU A 71 17.91 11.99 -2.84
C LEU A 71 18.20 11.91 -4.35
N VAL A 72 18.74 10.77 -4.80
CA VAL A 72 19.25 10.55 -6.17
C VAL A 72 18.12 10.53 -7.21
N GLY A 73 16.87 10.25 -6.80
CA GLY A 73 15.78 9.95 -7.74
C GLY A 73 14.47 10.70 -7.53
N GLY A 74 13.67 10.77 -8.61
CA GLY A 74 12.28 11.20 -8.60
C GLY A 74 12.05 12.70 -8.84
N LYS A 75 10.81 13.15 -8.56
CA LYS A 75 10.35 14.54 -8.82
C LYS A 75 10.08 15.35 -7.55
N LEU A 76 10.50 14.87 -6.38
CA LEU A 76 10.23 15.51 -5.09
C LEU A 76 10.75 16.96 -5.03
N LYS A 77 11.93 17.23 -5.61
CA LYS A 77 12.54 18.57 -5.68
C LYS A 77 11.68 19.60 -6.44
N THR A 78 10.74 19.17 -7.29
CA THR A 78 9.86 20.09 -8.02
C THR A 78 8.85 20.80 -7.11
N TYR A 79 8.58 20.25 -5.93
CA TYR A 79 7.76 20.88 -4.90
C TYR A 79 8.65 21.76 -4.03
N LYS A 80 8.61 23.08 -4.21
CA LYS A 80 9.55 24.02 -3.55
C LYS A 80 9.63 23.84 -2.04
N PHE A 81 8.49 23.55 -1.41
CA PHE A 81 8.34 23.34 0.03
C PHE A 81 8.81 21.95 0.53
N HIS A 82 9.12 21.01 -0.37
CA HIS A 82 9.42 19.64 0.02
C HIS A 82 10.81 19.56 0.70
N PRO A 83 10.96 18.78 1.78
CA PRO A 83 12.22 18.65 2.53
C PRO A 83 13.45 18.30 1.69
N SER A 84 13.25 17.63 0.55
CA SER A 84 14.30 17.33 -0.43
C SER A 84 15.04 18.54 -0.99
N ASN A 85 14.49 19.74 -0.87
CA ASN A 85 15.09 21.00 -1.34
C ASN A 85 15.95 21.70 -0.29
N GLU A 86 16.02 21.17 0.94
CA GLU A 86 16.92 21.73 1.95
C GLU A 86 18.37 21.56 1.46
N ILE A 87 19.14 22.64 1.38
CA ILE A 87 20.42 22.70 0.65
C ILE A 87 21.62 22.29 1.52
N ASP A 88 21.56 22.50 2.84
CA ASP A 88 22.67 22.18 3.73
C ASP A 88 22.49 20.88 4.49
N GLY A 89 23.58 20.16 4.76
CA GLY A 89 23.60 18.91 5.53
C GLY A 89 23.32 19.11 7.04
N GLY A 90 22.57 20.15 7.40
CA GLY A 90 22.03 20.33 8.74
C GLY A 90 20.75 19.52 8.90
N ALA A 91 20.53 18.96 10.09
CA ALA A 91 19.26 18.31 10.40
C ALA A 91 18.13 19.34 10.23
N ALA A 92 17.18 19.06 9.33
CA ALA A 92 15.94 19.82 9.18
C ALA A 92 15.36 20.13 10.56
N THR A 93 15.28 21.41 10.94
CA THR A 93 14.70 21.75 12.24
C THR A 93 13.21 21.39 12.24
N ASN A 94 12.66 21.08 13.42
CA ASN A 94 11.22 20.83 13.54
C ASN A 94 10.38 22.01 13.04
N GLU A 95 10.91 23.24 13.09
CA GLU A 95 10.23 24.44 12.57
C GLU A 95 10.20 24.50 11.04
N TYR A 96 11.31 24.15 10.37
CA TYR A 96 11.34 24.03 8.91
C TYR A 96 10.37 22.94 8.44
N MET A 97 10.43 21.75 9.06
CA MET A 97 9.53 20.64 8.73
C MET A 97 8.06 21.01 8.94
N LEU A 98 7.75 21.71 10.04
CA LEU A 98 6.40 22.20 10.29
C LEU A 98 5.92 23.16 9.20
N THR A 99 6.78 24.03 8.71
CA THR A 99 6.48 24.96 7.61
C THR A 99 6.25 24.21 6.30
N ALA A 100 7.15 23.29 5.94
CA ALA A 100 7.03 22.42 4.78
C ALA A 100 5.72 21.61 4.76
N ILE A 101 5.29 21.09 5.90
CA ILE A 101 4.02 20.33 6.01
C ILE A 101 2.82 21.26 5.79
N LYS A 102 2.82 22.46 6.39
CA LYS A 102 1.74 23.45 6.23
C LYS A 102 1.60 23.88 4.76
N GLU A 103 2.72 24.13 4.08
CA GLU A 103 2.74 24.47 2.66
C GLU A 103 2.26 23.29 1.79
N GLY A 104 2.66 22.07 2.12
CA GLY A 104 2.17 20.85 1.48
C GLY A 104 0.66 20.63 1.64
N ILE A 105 0.09 20.98 2.79
CA ILE A 105 -1.37 20.96 3.01
C ILE A 105 -2.06 22.00 2.12
N LYS A 106 -1.58 23.25 2.13
CA LYS A 106 -2.16 24.35 1.33
C LYS A 106 -2.11 24.02 -0.16
N PHE A 107 -0.98 23.51 -0.64
CA PHE A 107 -0.83 23.10 -2.03
C PHE A 107 -1.86 22.04 -2.43
N GLN A 108 -2.11 21.04 -1.59
CA GLN A 108 -3.11 20.00 -1.89
C GLN A 108 -4.53 20.57 -1.98
N VAL A 109 -4.89 21.51 -1.09
CA VAL A 109 -6.19 22.20 -1.11
C VAL A 109 -6.32 23.05 -2.38
N GLU A 110 -5.29 23.82 -2.72
CA GLU A 110 -5.26 24.67 -3.93
C GLU A 110 -5.39 23.87 -5.23
N MET A 111 -4.79 22.67 -5.26
CA MET A 111 -4.88 21.75 -6.41
C MET A 111 -6.23 21.01 -6.49
N GLY A 112 -7.11 21.17 -5.48
CA GLY A 112 -8.45 20.59 -5.48
C GLY A 112 -8.47 19.07 -5.35
N PHE A 113 -7.54 18.50 -4.57
CA PHE A 113 -7.62 17.09 -4.18
C PHE A 113 -8.79 16.86 -3.22
N ARG A 114 -9.44 15.70 -3.31
CA ARG A 114 -10.67 15.41 -2.54
C ARG A 114 -10.45 15.39 -1.03
N ASP A 115 -9.38 14.74 -0.61
CA ASP A 115 -8.99 14.64 0.78
C ASP A 115 -7.47 14.94 0.88
N ILE A 116 -7.02 15.35 2.06
CA ILE A 116 -5.65 15.83 2.30
C ILE A 116 -4.87 14.79 3.08
N ILE A 117 -3.75 14.34 2.53
CA ILE A 117 -2.76 13.55 3.27
C ILE A 117 -1.79 14.54 3.89
N ILE A 118 -1.75 14.60 5.22
CA ILE A 118 -0.78 15.41 5.94
C ILE A 118 0.55 14.65 5.91
N PRO A 119 1.58 15.18 5.22
CA PRO A 119 2.85 14.50 5.14
C PRO A 119 3.56 14.49 6.50
N ASN A 120 4.32 13.44 6.75
CA ASN A 120 5.18 13.33 7.92
C ASN A 120 6.42 12.51 7.58
N TYR A 121 7.49 12.69 8.34
CA TYR A 121 8.74 11.97 8.16
C TYR A 121 8.77 10.69 8.99
N TYR A 122 9.56 9.71 8.54
CA TYR A 122 9.90 8.55 9.36
C TYR A 122 10.94 8.95 10.41
N GLU A 123 10.79 8.40 11.61
CA GLU A 123 11.72 8.61 12.71
C GLU A 123 11.95 7.27 13.41
N ASN A 124 13.21 6.85 13.46
CA ASN A 124 13.60 5.56 14.04
C ASN A 124 14.08 5.72 15.50
N GLU A 125 14.64 6.88 15.82
CA GLU A 125 15.39 7.12 17.04
C GLU A 125 14.60 8.00 18.02
N SER A 126 13.99 9.08 17.54
CA SER A 126 13.29 10.06 18.38
C SER A 126 11.77 10.08 18.16
N ILE A 127 11.06 9.08 18.70
CA ILE A 127 9.58 9.04 18.65
C ILE A 127 8.95 10.33 19.20
N ASP A 128 9.58 10.96 20.19
CA ASP A 128 9.13 12.24 20.75
C ASP A 128 9.13 13.38 19.73
N SER A 129 10.10 13.41 18.80
CA SER A 129 10.15 14.41 17.73
C SER A 129 8.98 14.22 16.76
N PHE A 130 8.68 12.97 16.40
CA PHE A 130 7.50 12.62 15.60
C PHE A 130 6.21 13.06 16.31
N ILE A 131 6.04 12.72 17.58
CA ILE A 131 4.87 13.10 18.39
C ILE A 131 4.74 14.62 18.51
N GLY A 132 5.84 15.32 18.75
CA GLY A 132 5.88 16.77 18.84
C GLY A 132 5.38 17.45 17.56
N LEU A 133 5.79 16.94 16.40
CA LEU A 133 5.33 17.45 15.11
C LEU A 133 3.84 17.19 14.90
N VAL A 134 3.34 15.99 15.25
CA VAL A 134 1.91 15.67 15.18
C VAL A 134 1.09 16.65 16.03
N LYS A 135 1.52 16.91 17.27
CA LYS A 135 0.85 17.88 18.16
C LYS A 135 0.88 19.30 17.59
N ALA A 136 2.01 19.75 17.05
CA ALA A 136 2.14 21.08 16.46
C ALA A 136 1.23 21.25 15.22
N ILE A 137 1.13 20.23 14.37
CA ILE A 137 0.21 20.23 13.23
C ILE A 137 -1.26 20.17 13.68
N ASN A 138 -1.58 19.40 14.70
CA ASN A 138 -2.92 19.34 15.27
C ASN A 138 -3.38 20.73 15.76
N LEU A 139 -2.52 21.44 16.51
CA LEU A 139 -2.76 22.81 16.96
C LEU A 139 -2.94 23.80 15.81
N TRP A 140 -2.21 23.59 14.71
CA TRP A 140 -2.37 24.43 13.52
C TRP A 140 -3.72 24.16 12.82
N LEU A 141 -4.13 22.90 12.67
CA LEU A 141 -5.41 22.54 12.06
C LEU A 141 -6.62 22.99 12.88
N LEU A 142 -6.54 23.04 14.21
CA LEU A 142 -7.60 23.62 15.05
C LEU A 142 -8.03 25.02 14.59
N LYS A 143 -7.14 25.78 13.94
CA LYS A 143 -7.39 27.15 13.45
C LYS A 143 -7.54 27.25 11.93
N ASN A 144 -7.05 26.26 11.17
CA ASN A 144 -6.87 26.36 9.71
C ASN A 144 -7.51 25.21 8.93
N LYS A 145 -8.17 24.24 9.60
CA LYS A 145 -8.83 23.11 8.93
C LYS A 145 -9.99 23.62 8.07
N ASP A 146 -9.97 23.26 6.79
CA ASP A 146 -11.10 23.47 5.89
C ASP A 146 -12.14 22.36 6.12
N THR A 147 -13.43 22.71 6.26
CA THR A 147 -14.50 21.74 6.49
C THR A 147 -14.86 20.93 5.24
N ASN A 148 -14.43 21.37 4.05
CA ASN A 148 -14.73 20.67 2.79
C ASN A 148 -13.84 19.44 2.55
N HIS A 149 -12.78 19.29 3.34
CA HIS A 149 -11.80 18.23 3.17
C HIS A 149 -11.67 17.40 4.45
N ARG A 150 -11.38 16.10 4.26
CA ARG A 150 -10.89 15.26 5.37
C ARG A 150 -9.37 15.28 5.38
N TYR A 151 -8.80 15.21 6.58
CA TYR A 151 -7.38 15.31 6.83
C TYR A 151 -6.86 14.02 7.47
N PHE A 152 -5.91 13.38 6.79
CA PHE A 152 -5.31 12.12 7.23
C PHE A 152 -3.86 12.31 7.61
N MET A 153 -3.53 12.13 8.90
CA MET A 153 -2.15 12.20 9.37
C MET A 153 -1.36 10.98 8.90
N THR A 154 -0.22 11.21 8.25
CA THR A 154 0.66 10.12 7.84
C THR A 154 1.37 9.51 9.05
N ILE A 155 1.28 8.18 9.18
CA ILE A 155 2.03 7.40 10.17
C ILE A 155 2.98 6.46 9.43
N PRO A 156 4.26 6.83 9.25
CA PRO A 156 5.27 5.97 8.67
C PRO A 156 5.90 5.08 9.75
N PHE A 157 5.54 3.80 9.76
CA PHE A 157 6.21 2.81 10.57
C PHE A 157 7.32 2.12 9.78
N THR A 158 8.56 2.28 10.21
CA THR A 158 9.67 1.43 9.75
C THR A 158 9.57 0.04 10.35
N ASN A 159 10.31 -0.90 9.77
CA ASN A 159 10.33 -2.25 10.30
C ASN A 159 10.80 -2.30 11.77
N ASN A 160 11.82 -1.50 12.13
CA ASN A 160 12.33 -1.42 13.50
C ASN A 160 11.29 -0.90 14.50
N THR A 161 10.43 0.03 14.08
CA THR A 161 9.38 0.58 14.94
C THR A 161 8.19 -0.36 15.06
N ILE A 162 7.71 -0.95 13.95
CA ILE A 162 6.50 -1.79 13.98
C ILE A 162 6.70 -3.11 14.72
N ILE A 163 7.91 -3.68 14.76
CA ILE A 163 8.16 -4.93 15.49
C ILE A 163 8.36 -4.72 17.00
N ASP A 164 8.47 -3.46 17.45
CA ASP A 164 8.63 -3.07 18.85
C ASP A 164 7.28 -2.59 19.41
N GLU A 165 6.65 -3.42 20.24
CA GLU A 165 5.34 -3.16 20.84
C GLU A 165 5.34 -1.87 21.69
N THR A 166 6.43 -1.58 22.41
CA THR A 166 6.53 -0.39 23.28
C THR A 166 6.53 0.89 22.45
N LYS A 167 7.26 0.88 21.33
CA LYS A 167 7.30 2.01 20.40
C LYS A 167 5.94 2.24 19.74
N VAL A 168 5.29 1.16 19.30
CA VAL A 168 3.94 1.22 18.70
C VAL A 168 2.93 1.78 19.69
N ASP A 169 2.93 1.30 20.93
CA ASP A 169 2.01 1.77 21.98
C ASP A 169 2.25 3.25 22.31
N SER A 170 3.50 3.69 22.38
CA SER A 170 3.86 5.10 22.62
C SER A 170 3.32 6.00 21.51
N VAL A 171 3.45 5.57 20.25
CA VAL A 171 2.88 6.28 19.09
C VAL A 171 1.35 6.29 19.20
N LEU A 172 0.71 5.14 19.40
CA LEU A 172 -0.75 5.05 19.46
C LEU A 172 -1.35 5.87 20.61
N PHE A 173 -0.69 5.93 21.77
CA PHE A 173 -1.11 6.77 22.88
C PHE A 173 -1.18 8.24 22.46
N ALA A 174 -0.14 8.75 21.80
CA ALA A 174 -0.12 10.12 21.30
C ALA A 174 -1.12 10.36 20.16
N LEU A 175 -1.35 9.35 19.31
CA LEU A 175 -2.27 9.42 18.18
C LEU A 175 -3.74 9.15 18.55
N THR A 176 -4.06 8.86 19.80
CA THR A 176 -5.45 8.65 20.24
C THR A 176 -5.90 9.67 21.29
N ASP A 177 -5.12 10.74 21.46
CA ASP A 177 -5.46 11.85 22.34
C ASP A 177 -6.78 12.53 21.90
N GLY A 178 -7.65 12.83 22.87
CA GLY A 178 -8.97 13.40 22.62
C GLY A 178 -8.95 14.82 22.02
N SER A 179 -7.80 15.50 22.00
CA SER A 179 -7.62 16.81 21.36
C SER A 179 -7.38 16.72 19.85
N ILE A 180 -7.25 15.52 19.28
CA ILE A 180 -6.96 15.33 17.86
C ILE A 180 -8.13 15.76 16.99
N VAL A 181 -7.83 16.55 15.96
CA VAL A 181 -8.81 17.05 14.97
C VAL A 181 -8.61 16.50 13.56
N PHE A 182 -7.66 15.59 13.37
CA PHE A 182 -7.54 14.82 12.12
C PHE A 182 -8.75 13.87 12.01
N ASP A 183 -9.20 13.63 10.78
CA ASP A 183 -10.31 12.71 10.52
C ASP A 183 -9.85 11.24 10.54
N GLY A 184 -8.54 11.02 10.42
CA GLY A 184 -7.96 9.68 10.43
C GLY A 184 -6.48 9.66 10.11
N TYR A 185 -6.01 8.48 9.69
CA TYR A 185 -4.60 8.19 9.49
C TYR A 185 -4.31 7.52 8.15
N TYR A 186 -3.26 8.01 7.49
CA TYR A 186 -2.64 7.41 6.31
C TYR A 186 -1.45 6.57 6.78
N ILE A 187 -1.68 5.26 6.94
CA ILE A 187 -0.75 4.35 7.59
C ILE A 187 0.12 3.70 6.53
N VAL A 188 1.42 3.92 6.65
CA VAL A 188 2.44 3.36 5.77
C VAL A 188 3.37 2.51 6.63
N CYS A 189 3.59 1.25 6.26
CA CYS A 189 4.31 0.32 7.11
C CYS A 189 5.26 -0.57 6.31
N GLU A 190 6.53 -0.59 6.72
CA GLU A 190 7.56 -1.43 6.11
C GLU A 190 7.48 -2.87 6.62
N SER A 191 7.16 -3.80 5.71
CA SER A 191 6.92 -5.21 6.04
C SER A 191 8.20 -6.05 6.16
N LYS A 192 9.30 -5.64 5.50
CA LYS A 192 10.62 -6.32 5.45
C LYS A 192 10.51 -7.86 5.30
N PRO A 193 9.96 -8.36 4.18
CA PRO A 193 9.91 -9.79 3.91
C PRO A 193 11.31 -10.41 3.82
N GLU A 194 11.42 -11.70 4.12
CA GLU A 194 12.68 -12.42 3.96
C GLU A 194 13.08 -12.55 2.48
N SER A 195 14.32 -12.99 2.23
CA SER A 195 14.81 -13.21 0.87
C SER A 195 13.87 -14.14 0.09
N LYS A 196 13.56 -13.75 -1.16
CA LYS A 196 12.65 -14.48 -2.06
C LYS A 196 11.21 -14.61 -1.55
N GLN A 197 10.81 -13.77 -0.61
CA GLN A 197 9.43 -13.59 -0.18
C GLN A 197 8.95 -12.19 -0.56
N LYS A 198 7.64 -12.01 -0.68
CA LYS A 198 7.02 -10.74 -1.09
C LYS A 198 6.16 -10.08 -0.01
N VAL A 199 5.71 -10.88 0.96
CA VAL A 199 4.97 -10.44 2.16
C VAL A 199 5.69 -10.93 3.40
N SER A 200 5.53 -10.19 4.51
CA SER A 200 6.18 -10.52 5.77
C SER A 200 5.52 -11.73 6.45
N THR A 201 6.34 -12.55 7.09
CA THR A 201 5.95 -13.64 7.96
C THR A 201 6.29 -13.37 9.44
N ASP A 202 6.77 -12.17 9.77
CA ASP A 202 7.06 -11.80 11.16
C ASP A 202 5.75 -11.62 11.95
N MET A 203 5.54 -12.47 12.95
CA MET A 203 4.35 -12.44 13.80
C MET A 203 4.22 -11.15 14.62
N ARG A 204 5.33 -10.47 14.95
CA ARG A 204 5.31 -9.17 15.64
C ARG A 204 4.80 -8.08 14.72
N TYR A 205 5.26 -8.08 13.46
CA TYR A 205 4.73 -7.18 12.42
C TYR A 205 3.22 -7.34 12.28
N LEU A 206 2.74 -8.58 12.10
CA LEU A 206 1.31 -8.87 11.95
C LEU A 206 0.51 -8.45 13.20
N LYS A 207 1.01 -8.80 14.41
CA LYS A 207 0.36 -8.45 15.69
C LYS A 207 0.24 -6.94 15.84
N ASN A 208 1.33 -6.22 15.68
CA ASN A 208 1.39 -4.81 16.00
C ASN A 208 0.66 -3.97 14.95
N LEU A 209 0.75 -4.32 13.66
CA LEU A 209 0.00 -3.62 12.63
C LEU A 209 -1.52 -3.85 12.75
N LEU A 210 -1.95 -5.06 13.11
CA LEU A 210 -3.35 -5.31 13.49
C LEU A 210 -3.76 -4.47 14.70
N GLY A 211 -2.87 -4.36 15.70
CA GLY A 211 -3.06 -3.53 16.89
C GLY A 211 -3.29 -2.06 16.53
N VAL A 212 -2.46 -1.51 15.64
CA VAL A 212 -2.61 -0.14 15.11
C VAL A 212 -3.99 0.05 14.50
N PHE A 213 -4.38 -0.78 13.54
CA PHE A 213 -5.69 -0.62 12.89
C PHE A 213 -6.85 -0.77 13.89
N SER A 214 -6.80 -1.79 14.73
CA SER A 214 -7.86 -2.09 15.71
C SER A 214 -8.02 -0.97 16.73
N THR A 215 -6.93 -0.42 17.24
CA THR A 215 -6.93 0.68 18.21
C THR A 215 -7.50 1.95 17.57
N LEU A 216 -7.01 2.35 16.40
CA LEU A 216 -7.48 3.54 15.70
C LEU A 216 -8.97 3.43 15.31
N LYS A 217 -9.41 2.26 14.85
CA LYS A 217 -10.83 2.01 14.54
C LYS A 217 -11.72 2.06 15.77
N LYS A 218 -11.29 1.51 16.91
CA LYS A 218 -12.05 1.60 18.18
C LYS A 218 -12.26 3.05 18.61
N GLN A 219 -11.28 3.93 18.32
CA GLN A 219 -11.38 5.38 18.52
C GLN A 219 -12.14 6.11 17.39
N LYS A 220 -12.77 5.36 16.48
CA LYS A 220 -13.59 5.86 15.36
C LYS A 220 -12.83 6.70 14.32
N PHE A 221 -11.49 6.64 14.33
CA PHE A 221 -10.71 7.26 13.26
C PHE A 221 -10.92 6.53 11.93
N PHE A 222 -10.82 7.30 10.85
CA PHE A 222 -10.75 6.75 9.51
C PHE A 222 -9.34 6.17 9.27
N THR A 223 -9.22 4.97 8.73
CA THR A 223 -7.92 4.31 8.48
C THR A 223 -7.70 4.03 7.01
N ILE A 224 -6.52 4.43 6.53
CA ILE A 224 -6.05 4.17 5.17
C ILE A 224 -4.80 3.29 5.29
N TYR A 225 -4.86 2.05 4.83
CA TYR A 225 -3.67 1.21 4.68
C TYR A 225 -3.02 1.48 3.32
N ALA A 226 -1.94 2.23 3.35
CA ALA A 226 -1.22 2.67 2.17
C ALA A 226 0.01 1.80 1.89
N TYR A 227 0.41 1.74 0.60
CA TYR A 227 1.44 0.82 0.08
C TYR A 227 1.19 -0.64 0.48
N ALA A 228 -0.08 -0.99 0.65
CA ALA A 228 -0.49 -2.30 1.11
C ALA A 228 -0.16 -3.38 0.08
N ASN A 229 0.25 -4.55 0.58
CA ASN A 229 0.36 -5.76 -0.23
C ASN A 229 -0.88 -6.63 -0.04
N TRP A 230 -0.86 -7.88 -0.55
CA TRP A 230 -2.01 -8.78 -0.37
C TRP A 230 -2.14 -9.37 1.04
N ASP A 231 -1.18 -9.10 1.94
CA ASP A 231 -1.33 -9.32 3.39
C ASP A 231 -2.39 -8.42 4.03
N ALA A 232 -2.82 -7.35 3.34
CA ALA A 232 -4.02 -6.58 3.68
C ALA A 232 -5.27 -7.44 3.92
N LEU A 233 -5.37 -8.60 3.25
CA LEU A 233 -6.45 -9.56 3.45
C LEU A 233 -6.50 -10.09 4.89
N VAL A 234 -5.33 -10.35 5.49
CA VAL A 234 -5.22 -10.81 6.89
C VAL A 234 -5.79 -9.75 7.82
N PHE A 235 -5.34 -8.50 7.68
CA PHE A 235 -5.77 -7.40 8.55
C PHE A 235 -7.26 -7.11 8.39
N LEU A 236 -7.75 -7.01 7.14
CA LEU A 236 -9.17 -6.75 6.87
C LEU A 236 -10.09 -7.86 7.40
N SER A 237 -9.60 -9.10 7.46
CA SER A 237 -10.38 -10.22 8.02
C SER A 237 -10.60 -10.12 9.53
N LEU A 238 -9.75 -9.36 10.24
CA LEU A 238 -9.74 -9.27 11.71
C LEU A 238 -10.20 -7.90 12.23
N THR A 239 -10.11 -6.85 11.42
CA THR A 239 -10.54 -5.50 11.79
C THR A 239 -11.02 -4.74 10.57
N ASP A 240 -11.80 -3.68 10.78
CA ASP A 240 -12.23 -2.83 9.68
C ASP A 240 -11.11 -1.88 9.25
N ILE A 241 -11.01 -1.65 7.95
CA ILE A 241 -10.12 -0.65 7.36
C ILE A 241 -10.94 0.14 6.35
N ASP A 242 -10.90 1.46 6.39
CA ASP A 242 -11.79 2.27 5.56
C ASP A 242 -11.31 2.33 4.10
N LEU A 243 -10.00 2.51 3.89
CA LEU A 243 -9.36 2.46 2.57
C LEU A 243 -8.13 1.57 2.55
N ILE A 244 -7.97 0.79 1.47
CA ILE A 244 -6.75 0.00 1.22
C ILE A 244 -6.21 0.36 -0.15
N SER A 245 -4.94 0.73 -0.21
CA SER A 245 -4.30 1.04 -1.48
C SER A 245 -3.93 -0.23 -2.25
N ILE A 246 -4.08 -0.22 -3.56
CA ILE A 246 -3.62 -1.26 -4.49
C ILE A 246 -2.76 -0.61 -5.58
N ALA A 247 -1.74 -1.31 -6.07
CA ALA A 247 -0.85 -0.76 -7.08
C ALA A 247 -0.36 -1.80 -8.09
N THR A 248 0.16 -1.34 -9.22
CA THR A 248 0.64 -2.21 -10.30
C THR A 248 2.02 -2.80 -9.97
N TYR A 249 2.94 -1.97 -9.47
CA TYR A 249 4.31 -2.36 -9.17
C TYR A 249 4.52 -2.73 -7.71
N GLU A 250 5.44 -3.66 -7.46
CA GLU A 250 5.76 -4.16 -6.13
C GLU A 250 6.32 -3.07 -5.20
N ASN A 251 7.13 -2.15 -5.73
CA ASN A 251 7.65 -1.01 -4.96
C ASN A 251 6.57 0.00 -4.53
N LEU A 252 5.35 -0.10 -5.07
CA LEU A 252 4.16 0.64 -4.66
C LEU A 252 3.22 -0.22 -3.79
N ARG A 253 3.53 -1.50 -3.59
CA ARG A 253 2.83 -2.48 -2.75
C ARG A 253 3.66 -2.98 -1.58
N ASN A 254 4.84 -2.41 -1.38
CA ASN A 254 5.70 -2.68 -0.26
C ASN A 254 6.50 -1.40 0.00
N PHE A 255 6.14 -0.69 1.06
CA PHE A 255 6.85 0.51 1.44
C PHE A 255 8.28 0.15 1.88
N LYS A 256 9.27 0.75 1.22
CA LYS A 256 10.68 0.64 1.57
C LYS A 256 11.28 2.04 1.61
N ILE A 257 11.89 2.37 2.74
CA ILE A 257 12.53 3.68 2.90
C ILE A 257 13.72 3.85 1.96
N ASN A 258 14.52 2.80 1.76
CA ASN A 258 15.73 2.83 0.94
C ASN A 258 15.47 3.28 -0.51
N ARG A 259 14.26 3.05 -1.04
CA ARG A 259 13.87 3.51 -2.38
C ARG A 259 14.01 5.03 -2.55
N PHE A 260 13.89 5.80 -1.47
CA PHE A 260 14.03 7.25 -1.51
C PHE A 260 15.48 7.70 -1.33
N VAL A 261 16.38 6.81 -0.93
CA VAL A 261 17.74 7.14 -0.47
C VAL A 261 18.83 6.48 -1.32
N GLN A 262 18.50 5.40 -2.04
CA GLN A 262 19.42 4.58 -2.83
C GLN A 262 18.78 4.21 -4.17
N GLU A 263 19.60 4.07 -5.22
CA GLU A 263 19.17 3.42 -6.46
C GLU A 263 19.07 1.91 -6.23
N GLU A 264 17.85 1.35 -6.32
CA GLU A 264 17.64 -0.09 -6.30
C GLU A 264 17.59 -0.63 -7.74
N ASP A 265 18.48 -1.55 -8.07
CA ASP A 265 18.44 -2.26 -9.34
C ASP A 265 17.25 -3.24 -9.39
N GLY A 266 16.41 -3.09 -10.40
CA GLY A 266 15.34 -4.04 -10.71
C GLY A 266 15.89 -5.21 -11.52
N GLY A 267 15.94 -6.41 -10.92
CA GLY A 267 16.27 -7.63 -11.66
C GLY A 267 15.26 -7.93 -12.78
N PRO A 268 15.68 -8.55 -13.89
CA PRO A 268 14.78 -8.89 -14.99
C PRO A 268 13.74 -9.91 -14.52
N SER A 269 12.45 -9.60 -14.72
CA SER A 269 11.34 -10.52 -14.46
C SER A 269 10.54 -10.76 -15.74
N LYS A 270 10.20 -12.03 -15.97
CA LYS A 270 9.27 -12.42 -17.05
C LYS A 270 7.81 -12.05 -16.74
N GLY A 271 7.52 -11.62 -15.52
CA GLY A 271 6.18 -11.29 -15.02
C GLY A 271 5.65 -12.34 -14.05
N TRP A 272 4.50 -12.03 -13.45
CA TRP A 272 3.87 -12.88 -12.44
C TRP A 272 2.35 -12.96 -12.65
N TYR A 273 1.76 -14.08 -12.29
CA TYR A 273 0.33 -14.31 -12.27
C TYR A 273 -0.15 -14.36 -10.82
N PHE A 274 -0.96 -13.41 -10.37
CA PHE A 274 -1.60 -13.53 -9.05
C PHE A 274 -2.77 -14.51 -9.13
N SER A 275 -2.74 -15.54 -8.30
CA SER A 275 -3.81 -16.53 -8.17
C SER A 275 -4.59 -16.30 -6.88
N GLU A 276 -5.90 -16.07 -6.99
CA GLU A 276 -6.84 -16.00 -5.87
C GLU A 276 -6.94 -17.35 -5.15
N LYS A 277 -6.77 -18.47 -5.87
CA LYS A 277 -6.81 -19.83 -5.31
C LYS A 277 -5.59 -20.14 -4.46
N LEU A 278 -4.41 -19.64 -4.85
CA LEU A 278 -3.16 -19.83 -4.09
C LEU A 278 -2.91 -18.70 -3.07
N LEU A 279 -3.66 -17.60 -3.15
CA LEU A 279 -3.41 -16.36 -2.41
C LEU A 279 -1.94 -15.88 -2.55
N ASN A 280 -1.37 -16.03 -3.76
CA ASN A 280 0.01 -15.69 -4.05
C ASN A 280 0.28 -15.48 -5.55
N PHE A 281 1.46 -14.94 -5.88
CA PHE A 281 1.99 -14.82 -7.22
C PHE A 281 2.70 -16.09 -7.70
N VAL A 282 2.29 -16.60 -8.86
CA VAL A 282 2.99 -17.63 -9.63
C VAL A 282 3.90 -16.95 -10.65
N LYS A 283 5.21 -17.19 -10.58
CA LYS A 283 6.16 -16.66 -11.60
C LYS A 283 5.79 -17.22 -12.98
N ALA A 284 5.90 -16.39 -14.01
CA ALA A 284 5.60 -16.77 -15.41
C ALA A 284 6.28 -18.09 -15.83
N GLN A 285 7.50 -18.33 -15.38
CA GLN A 285 8.28 -19.54 -15.68
C GLN A 285 7.63 -20.85 -15.20
N PHE A 286 6.75 -20.80 -14.19
CA PHE A 286 6.03 -21.97 -13.70
C PHE A 286 4.72 -22.22 -14.46
N ILE A 287 4.23 -21.24 -15.23
CA ILE A 287 2.93 -21.34 -15.91
C ILE A 287 2.96 -22.43 -16.98
N ASP A 288 4.06 -22.57 -17.71
CA ASP A 288 4.21 -23.63 -18.72
C ASP A 288 4.19 -25.02 -18.08
N LEU A 289 4.90 -25.21 -16.97
CA LEU A 289 4.86 -26.46 -16.19
C LEU A 289 3.46 -26.76 -15.66
N VAL A 290 2.78 -25.75 -15.08
CA VAL A 290 1.39 -25.89 -14.60
C VAL A 290 0.46 -26.30 -15.75
N ARG A 291 0.67 -25.74 -16.95
CA ARG A 291 -0.10 -26.07 -18.15
C ARG A 291 0.16 -27.50 -18.63
N GLU A 292 1.41 -27.90 -18.76
CA GLU A 292 1.80 -29.26 -19.18
C GLU A 292 1.26 -30.34 -18.24
N LYS A 293 1.14 -30.04 -16.94
CA LYS A 293 0.55 -30.95 -15.94
C LYS A 293 -0.98 -30.86 -15.84
N GLY A 294 -1.65 -30.11 -16.72
CA GLY A 294 -3.11 -29.96 -16.70
C GLY A 294 -3.63 -29.25 -15.44
N CYS A 295 -2.79 -28.48 -14.76
CA CYS A 295 -3.07 -27.87 -13.46
C CYS A 295 -3.56 -26.42 -13.54
N LEU A 296 -3.76 -25.85 -14.74
CA LEU A 296 -4.29 -24.49 -14.91
C LEU A 296 -5.58 -24.22 -14.13
N PRO A 297 -6.58 -25.13 -14.08
CA PRO A 297 -7.78 -24.92 -13.29
C PRO A 297 -7.50 -24.71 -11.79
N MET A 298 -6.39 -25.21 -11.27
CA MET A 298 -6.02 -25.08 -9.85
C MET A 298 -5.52 -23.68 -9.50
N ILE A 299 -5.01 -22.92 -10.48
CA ILE A 299 -4.50 -21.56 -10.26
C ILE A 299 -5.39 -20.47 -10.85
N LYS A 300 -6.22 -20.79 -11.85
CA LYS A 300 -7.04 -19.83 -12.60
C LYS A 300 -8.02 -19.06 -11.70
N ASN A 301 -8.08 -17.75 -11.89
CA ASN A 301 -9.05 -16.84 -11.28
C ASN A 301 -10.35 -16.88 -12.09
N GLU A 302 -11.46 -17.29 -11.48
CA GLU A 302 -12.73 -17.50 -12.19
C GLU A 302 -13.42 -16.19 -12.59
N LYS A 303 -13.26 -15.12 -11.80
CA LYS A 303 -13.93 -13.82 -12.01
C LYS A 303 -12.94 -12.72 -12.41
N ASN A 304 -12.00 -13.05 -13.28
CA ASN A 304 -10.95 -12.14 -13.70
C ASN A 304 -10.69 -12.23 -15.20
N ILE A 305 -11.14 -11.22 -15.94
CA ILE A 305 -11.04 -11.17 -17.41
C ILE A 305 -9.59 -11.24 -17.93
N PHE A 306 -8.61 -10.82 -17.12
CA PHE A 306 -7.20 -10.86 -17.49
C PHE A 306 -6.61 -12.25 -17.29
N SER A 307 -7.24 -13.08 -16.44
CA SER A 307 -6.76 -14.43 -16.17
C SER A 307 -6.78 -15.31 -17.41
N ASP A 308 -7.82 -15.24 -18.22
CA ASP A 308 -7.91 -16.02 -19.46
C ASP A 308 -6.85 -15.59 -20.47
N VAL A 309 -6.63 -14.28 -20.61
CA VAL A 309 -5.62 -13.72 -21.52
C VAL A 309 -4.22 -14.16 -21.11
N LEU A 310 -3.89 -14.15 -19.82
CA LEU A 310 -2.57 -14.51 -19.32
C LEU A 310 -2.28 -16.01 -19.38
N LEU A 311 -3.31 -16.86 -19.23
CA LEU A 311 -3.15 -18.31 -19.23
C LEU A 311 -3.26 -18.93 -20.62
N ASP A 312 -3.63 -18.15 -21.64
CA ASP A 312 -3.61 -18.55 -23.05
C ASP A 312 -2.23 -19.07 -23.47
N LEU A 313 -2.21 -20.08 -24.34
CA LEU A 313 -0.98 -20.73 -24.80
C LEU A 313 -0.07 -19.76 -25.58
N ASN A 314 -0.65 -18.78 -26.28
CA ASN A 314 0.09 -17.83 -27.12
C ASN A 314 0.47 -16.55 -26.35
N PHE A 315 0.16 -16.47 -25.06
CA PHE A 315 0.52 -15.29 -24.28
C PHE A 315 2.04 -15.20 -24.07
N LEU A 316 2.66 -14.23 -24.75
CA LEU A 316 4.08 -13.93 -24.58
C LEU A 316 4.32 -13.17 -23.25
N TRP A 317 4.80 -13.87 -22.23
CA TRP A 317 5.07 -13.31 -20.92
C TRP A 317 6.09 -12.17 -20.96
N ASN A 318 5.70 -11.01 -20.41
CA ASN A 318 6.55 -9.84 -20.24
C ASN A 318 5.98 -8.97 -19.11
N ASN A 319 6.82 -8.55 -18.16
CA ASN A 319 6.41 -7.71 -17.04
C ASN A 319 6.00 -6.27 -17.45
N HIS A 320 6.20 -5.86 -18.70
CA HIS A 320 5.71 -4.58 -19.23
C HIS A 320 4.32 -4.66 -19.85
N LYS A 321 3.68 -5.83 -19.86
CA LYS A 321 2.32 -5.99 -20.37
C LYS A 321 1.28 -5.57 -19.32
N PRO A 322 0.32 -4.69 -19.67
CA PRO A 322 -0.68 -4.21 -18.71
C PRO A 322 -1.52 -5.33 -18.10
N GLU A 323 -1.81 -6.39 -18.87
CA GLU A 323 -2.64 -7.52 -18.43
C GLU A 323 -2.08 -8.20 -17.18
N VAL A 324 -0.76 -8.29 -17.05
CA VAL A 324 -0.05 -8.87 -15.89
C VAL A 324 -0.42 -8.12 -14.62
N HIS A 325 -0.38 -6.79 -14.68
CA HIS A 325 -0.69 -5.94 -13.52
C HIS A 325 -2.18 -5.80 -13.27
N LYS A 326 -2.98 -5.69 -14.34
CA LYS A 326 -4.44 -5.59 -14.24
C LYS A 326 -5.06 -6.88 -13.67
N ASN A 327 -4.50 -8.05 -13.96
CA ASN A 327 -4.88 -9.31 -13.30
C ASN A 327 -4.76 -9.21 -11.79
N TYR A 328 -3.61 -8.74 -11.28
CA TYR A 328 -3.43 -8.55 -9.85
C TYR A 328 -4.43 -7.53 -9.27
N LEU A 329 -4.55 -6.35 -9.90
CA LEU A 329 -5.44 -5.29 -9.42
C LEU A 329 -6.89 -5.76 -9.29
N LEU A 330 -7.40 -6.50 -10.29
CA LEU A 330 -8.75 -7.05 -10.24
C LEU A 330 -8.89 -8.15 -9.17
N ALA A 331 -7.92 -9.08 -9.12
CA ALA A 331 -7.96 -10.19 -8.16
C ALA A 331 -7.94 -9.70 -6.71
N ILE A 332 -7.00 -8.81 -6.36
CA ILE A 332 -6.91 -8.30 -5.00
C ILE A 332 -8.13 -7.45 -4.63
N ASN A 333 -8.66 -6.68 -5.58
CA ASN A 333 -9.90 -5.92 -5.39
C ASN A 333 -11.07 -6.85 -5.07
N ASN A 334 -11.25 -7.93 -5.85
CA ASN A 334 -12.30 -8.92 -5.62
C ASN A 334 -12.20 -9.55 -4.23
N LEU A 335 -11.01 -10.01 -3.83
CA LEU A 335 -10.79 -10.62 -2.52
C LEU A 335 -11.08 -9.65 -1.37
N LEU A 336 -10.64 -8.40 -1.48
CA LEU A 336 -10.90 -7.36 -0.48
C LEU A 336 -12.41 -7.05 -0.38
N TYR A 337 -13.10 -6.92 -1.51
CA TYR A 337 -14.55 -6.69 -1.53
C TYR A 337 -15.34 -7.88 -0.97
N GLU A 338 -14.92 -9.11 -1.27
CA GLU A 338 -15.53 -10.32 -0.74
C GLU A 338 -15.43 -10.35 0.80
N LEU A 339 -14.26 -10.06 1.36
CA LEU A 339 -14.08 -9.94 2.81
C LEU A 339 -14.93 -8.82 3.41
N GLN A 340 -14.90 -7.63 2.81
CA GLN A 340 -15.66 -6.48 3.29
C GLN A 340 -17.17 -6.71 3.28
N SER A 341 -17.67 -7.53 2.34
CA SER A 341 -19.10 -7.85 2.24
C SER A 341 -19.64 -8.64 3.44
N ILE A 342 -18.75 -9.16 4.29
CA ILE A 342 -19.07 -9.86 5.53
C ILE A 342 -18.91 -8.87 6.70
N PRO A 343 -20.00 -8.30 7.26
CA PRO A 343 -19.90 -7.25 8.28
C PRO A 343 -19.42 -7.78 9.63
N ASP A 344 -19.81 -9.01 9.97
CA ASP A 344 -19.41 -9.66 11.22
C ASP A 344 -17.95 -10.13 11.15
N LEU A 345 -17.10 -9.55 12.00
CA LEU A 345 -15.66 -9.84 12.00
C LEU A 345 -15.34 -11.31 12.30
N LYS A 346 -16.15 -11.97 13.13
CA LYS A 346 -15.93 -13.40 13.44
C LYS A 346 -16.15 -14.27 12.21
N ARG A 347 -17.27 -14.08 11.51
CA ARG A 347 -17.57 -14.75 10.23
C ARG A 347 -16.57 -14.38 9.14
N ARG A 348 -16.13 -13.12 9.08
CA ARG A 348 -15.12 -12.66 8.12
C ARG A 348 -13.78 -13.38 8.35
N LYS A 349 -13.36 -13.52 9.61
CA LYS A 349 -12.19 -14.31 10.02
C LYS A 349 -12.34 -15.78 9.62
N GLU A 350 -13.44 -16.43 10.01
CA GLU A 350 -13.72 -17.84 9.69
C GLU A 350 -13.69 -18.08 8.17
N PHE A 351 -14.31 -17.19 7.41
CA PHE A 351 -14.32 -17.24 5.95
C PHE A 351 -12.90 -17.12 5.37
N PHE A 352 -12.09 -16.17 5.84
CA PHE A 352 -10.73 -16.00 5.34
C PHE A 352 -9.81 -17.14 5.76
N THR A 353 -9.95 -17.66 6.98
CA THR A 353 -9.26 -18.89 7.41
C THR A 353 -9.59 -20.06 6.49
N GLY A 354 -10.87 -20.21 6.10
CA GLY A 354 -11.29 -21.20 5.10
C GLY A 354 -10.59 -21.02 3.75
N LYS A 355 -10.47 -19.77 3.25
CA LYS A 355 -9.69 -19.51 2.03
C LYS A 355 -8.23 -19.90 2.17
N VAL A 356 -7.59 -19.60 3.32
CA VAL A 356 -6.20 -20.02 3.57
C VAL A 356 -6.07 -21.54 3.55
N ASP A 357 -7.00 -22.27 4.15
CA ASP A 357 -7.03 -23.73 4.12
C ASP A 357 -7.19 -24.28 2.70
N ASP A 358 -8.06 -23.67 1.89
CA ASP A 358 -8.26 -24.08 0.51
C ASP A 358 -7.04 -23.78 -0.37
N SER A 359 -6.32 -22.68 -0.10
CA SER A 359 -5.04 -22.40 -0.73
C SER A 359 -3.97 -23.43 -0.37
N ILE A 360 -3.88 -23.82 0.90
CA ILE A 360 -2.95 -24.89 1.33
C ILE A 360 -3.25 -26.19 0.56
N LYS A 361 -4.52 -26.60 0.51
CA LYS A 361 -4.94 -27.78 -0.27
C LYS A 361 -4.63 -27.64 -1.76
N ALA A 362 -4.77 -26.45 -2.33
CA ALA A 362 -4.45 -26.20 -3.74
C ALA A 362 -2.96 -26.41 -4.01
N TYR A 363 -2.07 -25.95 -3.13
CA TYR A 363 -0.64 -26.25 -3.19
C TYR A 363 -0.37 -27.76 -3.09
N GLU A 364 -0.96 -28.45 -2.10
CA GLU A 364 -0.81 -29.91 -1.96
C GLU A 364 -1.27 -30.67 -3.22
N ASN A 365 -2.33 -30.19 -3.88
CA ASN A 365 -2.82 -30.79 -5.11
C ASN A 365 -1.88 -30.54 -6.30
N LEU A 366 -1.25 -29.37 -6.40
CA LEU A 366 -0.19 -29.10 -7.38
C LEU A 366 1.00 -30.06 -7.16
N GLU A 367 1.42 -30.24 -5.92
CA GLU A 367 2.53 -31.13 -5.57
C GLU A 367 2.23 -32.60 -5.90
N LYS A 368 0.99 -33.08 -5.68
CA LYS A 368 0.54 -34.40 -6.13
C LYS A 368 0.66 -34.59 -7.64
N GLN A 369 0.52 -33.51 -8.42
CA GLN A 369 0.72 -33.49 -9.88
C GLN A 369 2.18 -33.22 -10.27
N LYS A 370 3.11 -33.27 -9.31
CA LYS A 370 4.55 -33.02 -9.48
C LYS A 370 4.86 -31.58 -9.93
N VAL A 371 4.02 -30.63 -9.55
CA VAL A 371 4.26 -29.19 -9.74
C VAL A 371 4.67 -28.59 -8.40
N PHE A 372 5.95 -28.28 -8.26
CA PHE A 372 6.52 -27.68 -7.04
C PHE A 372 6.82 -26.20 -7.30
N LEU A 373 6.03 -25.32 -6.71
CA LEU A 373 6.26 -23.87 -6.78
C LEU A 373 7.27 -23.47 -5.70
N LEU A 374 8.30 -22.73 -6.09
CA LEU A 374 9.42 -22.37 -5.22
C LEU A 374 9.50 -20.86 -5.01
N GLU A 375 10.31 -20.45 -4.03
CA GLU A 375 10.66 -19.04 -3.78
C GLU A 375 9.39 -18.20 -3.54
N GLU A 376 9.27 -17.06 -4.23
CA GLU A 376 8.14 -16.13 -4.14
C GLU A 376 6.80 -16.77 -4.49
N SER A 377 6.80 -17.91 -5.21
CA SER A 377 5.59 -18.64 -5.59
C SER A 377 5.22 -19.78 -4.65
N SER A 378 6.05 -20.09 -3.65
CA SER A 378 5.74 -21.09 -2.63
C SER A 378 4.62 -20.63 -1.67
N ASN A 379 4.16 -21.52 -0.80
CA ASN A 379 3.11 -21.26 0.19
C ASN A 379 3.64 -20.75 1.54
N TYR A 380 4.85 -20.17 1.57
CA TYR A 380 5.62 -19.84 2.78
C TYR A 380 4.84 -19.03 3.84
N HIS A 381 3.89 -18.19 3.42
CA HIS A 381 3.09 -17.32 4.30
C HIS A 381 1.82 -17.98 4.86
N LEU A 382 1.26 -18.99 4.19
CA LEU A 382 -0.08 -19.50 4.50
C LEU A 382 -0.18 -20.12 5.90
N ALA A 383 0.82 -20.92 6.30
CA ALA A 383 0.84 -21.54 7.63
C ALA A 383 0.96 -20.51 8.76
N ILE A 384 1.75 -19.45 8.53
CA ILE A 384 1.90 -18.32 9.46
C ILE A 384 0.59 -17.56 9.57
N TRP A 385 -0.04 -17.22 8.44
CA TRP A 385 -1.34 -16.56 8.42
C TRP A 385 -2.42 -17.36 9.13
N LYS A 386 -2.49 -18.67 8.89
CA LYS A 386 -3.43 -19.55 9.58
C LYS A 386 -3.19 -19.53 11.10
N SER A 387 -1.95 -19.69 11.52
CA SER A 387 -1.57 -19.64 12.94
C SER A 387 -1.94 -18.30 13.58
N PHE A 388 -1.67 -17.20 12.87
CA PHE A 388 -2.02 -15.86 13.31
C PHE A 388 -3.53 -15.68 13.45
N LEU A 389 -4.33 -16.04 12.42
CA LEU A 389 -5.79 -15.92 12.45
C LEU A 389 -6.43 -16.73 13.58
N LEU A 390 -5.94 -17.95 13.82
CA LEU A 390 -6.45 -18.82 14.88
C LEU A 390 -6.06 -18.36 16.29
N SER A 391 -5.00 -17.56 16.42
CA SER A 391 -4.56 -17.00 17.71
C SER A 391 -5.32 -15.75 18.16
N ARG A 392 -6.25 -15.23 17.34
CA ARG A 392 -6.95 -13.95 17.55
C ARG A 392 -8.42 -14.11 17.88
#